data_AF-A0A2W6WBF1-F1
#
_entry.id   AF-A0A2W6WBF1-F1
#
_cell.length_a   1.000
_cell.length_b   1.000
_cell.length_c   1.000
_cell.angle_alpha   90.00
_cell.angle_beta   90.00
_cell.angle_gamma   90.00
#
_symmetry.space_group_name_H-M   'P 1'
#
loop_
_entity.id
_entity.type
_entity.pdbx_description
1 polymer ?
#
loop_
_entity_poly.entity_id
_entity_poly.type
_entity_poly.pdbx_seq_one_letter_code
_entity_poly.pdbx_strand_id
1 'polypeptide(L)'
;MLVREGLRLHSQEDFRKETLLGLEALWSPEHFAEYEGRLRGYWDAFDQFQTEHAGTDDAPDFEHPDAGAVDDLTRRVTASWRPLRDLAADLIAFNADSPTIMLSVLVDGWKHLDVPFAREEGVVTLDKLEDVEDALLAVEREAMERKIEGVSPSLAWLQLRAEAGARLFLSRTEEKNSASPSLSPPTPSISLTDGPEIPDGTSTASETSTSTPPA
;
A
#
# COMPACT_ATOMS: atom_id res chain seq x y z
N MET A 1 7.33 3.03 10.27
CA MET A 1 6.77 4.39 10.37
C MET A 1 5.38 4.32 11.01
N LEU A 2 4.38 3.76 10.33
CA LEU A 2 2.98 3.68 10.82
C LEU A 2 2.80 2.96 12.17
N VAL A 3 3.55 1.87 12.41
CA VAL A 3 3.52 1.16 13.72
C VAL A 3 4.02 2.02 14.87
N ARG A 4 4.95 2.96 14.62
CA ARG A 4 5.44 3.89 15.65
C ARG A 4 4.41 4.97 15.98
N GLU A 5 3.51 5.27 15.04
CA GLU A 5 2.35 6.16 15.21
C GLU A 5 1.16 5.43 15.87
N GLY A 6 1.35 4.18 16.35
CA GLY A 6 0.30 3.41 17.01
C GLY A 6 -0.68 2.70 16.06
N LEU A 7 -0.54 2.88 14.74
CA LEU A 7 -1.40 2.24 13.76
C LEU A 7 -1.02 0.78 13.53
N ARG A 8 -2.04 -0.08 13.51
CA ARG A 8 -1.88 -1.53 13.36
C ARG A 8 -2.60 -2.00 12.10
N LEU A 9 -1.85 -2.59 11.20
CA LEU A 9 -2.38 -3.30 10.05
C LEU A 9 -2.40 -4.79 10.38
N HIS A 10 -3.55 -5.41 10.15
CA HIS A 10 -3.75 -6.85 10.33
C HIS A 10 -3.97 -7.48 8.96
N SER A 11 -3.36 -8.65 8.76
CA SER A 11 -3.51 -9.41 7.52
C SER A 11 -4.86 -10.09 7.45
N GLN A 12 -5.25 -10.55 6.26
CA GLN A 12 -6.44 -11.39 6.12
C GLN A 12 -6.33 -12.67 6.96
N GLU A 13 -5.13 -13.24 7.09
CA GLU A 13 -4.89 -14.42 7.93
C GLU A 13 -5.14 -14.16 9.41
N ASP A 14 -4.81 -12.95 9.92
CA ASP A 14 -5.10 -12.56 11.30
C ASP A 14 -6.61 -12.55 11.56
N PHE A 15 -7.39 -11.97 10.63
CA PHE A 15 -8.86 -11.99 10.73
C PHE A 15 -9.42 -13.42 10.64
N ARG A 16 -8.92 -14.25 9.73
CA ARG A 16 -9.36 -15.65 9.59
C ARG A 16 -9.08 -16.46 10.86
N LYS A 17 -7.85 -16.35 11.38
CA LYS A 17 -7.44 -16.99 12.63
C LYS A 17 -8.31 -16.57 13.80
N GLU A 18 -8.51 -15.26 13.97
CA GLU A 18 -9.30 -14.74 15.08
C GLU A 18 -10.79 -15.08 14.93
N THR A 19 -11.30 -15.23 13.70
CA THR A 19 -12.65 -15.74 13.42
C THR A 19 -12.80 -17.17 13.92
N LEU A 20 -11.83 -18.05 13.67
CA LEU A 20 -11.86 -19.43 14.15
C LEU A 20 -11.76 -19.51 15.67
N LEU A 21 -10.88 -18.71 16.29
CA LEU A 21 -10.79 -18.62 17.75
C LEU A 21 -12.12 -18.15 18.37
N GLY A 22 -12.76 -17.16 17.76
CA GLY A 22 -14.08 -16.69 18.18
C GLY A 22 -15.16 -17.76 18.05
N LEU A 23 -15.12 -18.57 16.98
CA LEU A 23 -16.04 -19.69 16.80
C LEU A 23 -15.83 -20.77 17.86
N GLU A 24 -14.59 -21.18 18.10
CA GLU A 24 -14.24 -22.22 19.08
C GLU A 24 -14.65 -21.79 20.50
N ALA A 25 -14.47 -20.51 20.83
CA ALA A 25 -14.77 -19.98 22.16
C ALA A 25 -16.26 -19.80 22.45
N LEU A 26 -17.08 -19.51 21.43
CA LEU A 26 -18.47 -19.09 21.61
C LEU A 26 -19.51 -20.15 21.20
N TRP A 27 -19.13 -21.13 20.38
CA TRP A 27 -20.03 -22.19 19.91
C TRP A 27 -19.68 -23.56 20.49
N SER A 28 -20.63 -24.50 20.43
CA SER A 28 -20.35 -25.88 20.84
C SER A 28 -19.35 -26.55 19.89
N PRO A 29 -18.59 -27.55 20.34
CA PRO A 29 -17.58 -28.23 19.51
C PRO A 29 -18.15 -28.78 18.19
N GLU A 30 -19.40 -29.24 18.19
CA GLU A 30 -20.05 -29.77 16.99
C GLU A 30 -20.33 -28.66 15.96
N HIS A 31 -20.86 -27.53 16.43
CA HIS A 31 -21.10 -26.37 15.56
C HIS A 31 -19.78 -25.75 15.08
N PHE A 32 -18.75 -25.73 15.94
CA PHE A 32 -17.42 -25.29 15.55
C PHE A 32 -16.88 -26.12 14.38
N ALA A 33 -16.89 -27.45 14.49
CA ALA A 33 -16.39 -28.33 13.44
C ALA A 33 -17.14 -28.16 12.10
N GLU A 34 -18.47 -28.00 12.15
CA GLU A 34 -19.28 -27.72 10.95
C GLU A 34 -18.88 -26.39 10.30
N TYR A 35 -18.84 -25.32 11.10
CA TYR A 35 -18.56 -23.98 10.61
C TYR A 35 -17.11 -23.78 10.18
N GLU A 36 -16.15 -24.39 10.85
CA GLU A 36 -14.74 -24.36 10.49
C GLU A 36 -14.55 -24.96 9.09
N GLY A 37 -15.12 -26.14 8.82
CA GLY A 37 -15.02 -26.78 7.51
C GLY A 37 -15.58 -25.91 6.39
N ARG A 38 -16.75 -25.28 6.62
CA ARG A 38 -17.37 -24.36 5.66
C ARG A 38 -16.54 -23.10 5.42
N LEU A 39 -16.04 -22.46 6.48
CA LEU A 39 -15.21 -21.25 6.36
C LEU A 39 -13.92 -21.52 5.60
N ARG A 40 -13.20 -22.59 5.96
CA ARG A 40 -11.96 -22.96 5.28
C ARG A 40 -12.20 -23.28 3.81
N GLY A 41 -13.23 -24.06 3.50
CA GLY A 41 -13.57 -24.37 2.10
C GLY A 41 -13.88 -23.11 1.27
N TYR A 42 -14.63 -22.16 1.85
CA TYR A 42 -14.91 -20.89 1.20
C TYR A 42 -13.65 -20.03 1.02
N TRP A 43 -12.79 -19.94 2.05
CA TRP A 43 -11.54 -19.19 1.98
C TRP A 43 -10.56 -19.78 0.97
N ASP A 44 -10.42 -21.10 0.92
CA ASP A 44 -9.57 -21.79 -0.04
C ASP A 44 -10.06 -21.55 -1.47
N ALA A 45 -11.37 -21.62 -1.70
CA ALA A 45 -11.98 -21.30 -3.00
C ALA A 45 -11.76 -19.84 -3.41
N PHE A 46 -11.88 -18.92 -2.45
CA PHE A 46 -11.60 -17.49 -2.68
C PHE A 46 -10.12 -17.26 -3.00
N ASP A 47 -9.20 -17.88 -2.27
CA ASP A 47 -7.76 -17.72 -2.49
C ASP A 47 -7.33 -18.30 -3.84
N GLN A 48 -7.91 -19.45 -4.23
CA GLN A 48 -7.72 -20.03 -5.55
C GLN A 48 -8.23 -19.08 -6.64
N PHE A 49 -9.45 -18.54 -6.47
CA PHE A 49 -10.02 -17.56 -7.39
C PHE A 49 -9.11 -16.34 -7.57
N GLN A 50 -8.63 -15.75 -6.46
CA GLN A 50 -7.72 -14.60 -6.48
C GLN A 50 -6.39 -14.93 -7.17
N THR A 51 -5.89 -16.16 -7.00
CA THR A 51 -4.66 -16.60 -7.66
C THR A 51 -4.85 -16.77 -9.17
N GLU A 52 -5.96 -17.38 -9.59
CA GLU A 52 -6.27 -17.62 -11.01
C GLU A 52 -6.49 -16.32 -11.80
N HIS A 53 -7.00 -15.29 -11.12
CA HIS A 53 -7.34 -14.00 -11.73
C HIS A 53 -6.33 -12.89 -11.40
N ALA A 54 -5.20 -13.23 -10.77
CA ALA A 54 -4.18 -12.27 -10.42
C ALA A 54 -3.66 -11.53 -11.68
N GLY A 55 -3.75 -10.20 -11.68
CA GLY A 55 -3.32 -9.35 -12.80
C GLY A 55 -4.30 -9.30 -13.98
N THR A 56 -5.54 -9.75 -13.79
CA THR A 56 -6.62 -9.58 -14.77
C THR A 56 -7.47 -8.37 -14.39
N ASP A 57 -7.52 -7.36 -15.27
CA ASP A 57 -8.27 -6.12 -15.02
C ASP A 57 -9.80 -6.30 -15.07
N ASP A 58 -10.29 -7.31 -15.81
CA ASP A 58 -11.71 -7.65 -15.96
C ASP A 58 -12.01 -9.06 -15.40
N ALA A 59 -11.57 -9.34 -14.17
CA ALA A 59 -11.94 -10.59 -13.49
C ALA A 59 -13.47 -10.63 -13.23
N PRO A 60 -14.15 -11.78 -13.42
CA PRO A 60 -15.55 -11.92 -13.02
C PRO A 60 -15.71 -11.79 -11.50
N ASP A 61 -16.93 -11.59 -11.02
CA ASP A 61 -17.19 -11.61 -9.59
C ASP A 61 -17.01 -13.02 -9.01
N PHE A 62 -16.46 -13.13 -7.80
CA PHE A 62 -16.36 -14.41 -7.10
C PHE A 62 -17.75 -14.88 -6.64
N GLU A 63 -18.22 -15.97 -7.23
CA GLU A 63 -19.47 -16.62 -6.85
C GLU A 63 -19.20 -17.95 -6.11
N HIS A 64 -19.81 -18.12 -4.94
CA HIS A 64 -19.72 -19.37 -4.17
C HIS A 64 -21.05 -19.68 -3.49
N PRO A 65 -21.53 -20.94 -3.49
CA PRO A 65 -22.82 -21.31 -2.91
C PRO A 65 -22.96 -20.96 -1.43
N ASP A 66 -21.86 -20.96 -0.69
CA ASP A 66 -21.84 -20.62 0.74
C ASP A 66 -21.62 -19.12 1.04
N ALA A 67 -21.49 -18.24 0.04
CA ALA A 67 -21.14 -16.83 0.26
C ALA A 67 -22.05 -16.13 1.29
N GLY A 68 -23.36 -16.24 1.13
CA GLY A 68 -24.31 -15.63 2.07
C GLY A 68 -24.23 -16.25 3.48
N ALA A 69 -24.03 -17.57 3.59
CA ALA A 69 -23.91 -18.24 4.87
C ALA A 69 -22.62 -17.87 5.62
N VAL A 70 -21.52 -17.70 4.87
CA VAL A 70 -20.23 -17.26 5.41
C VAL A 70 -20.27 -15.80 5.84
N ASP A 71 -20.90 -14.92 5.07
CA ASP A 71 -21.07 -13.51 5.44
C ASP A 71 -21.89 -13.37 6.74
N ASP A 72 -23.04 -14.06 6.82
CA ASP A 72 -23.88 -14.06 8.02
C ASP A 72 -23.15 -14.65 9.23
N LEU A 73 -22.38 -15.73 9.05
CA LEU A 73 -21.58 -16.31 10.12
C LEU A 73 -20.50 -15.33 10.60
N THR A 74 -19.73 -14.75 9.67
CA THR A 74 -18.66 -13.80 9.98
C THR A 74 -19.24 -12.61 10.75
N ARG A 75 -20.35 -12.03 10.29
CA ARG A 75 -21.04 -10.94 10.99
C ARG A 75 -21.45 -11.31 12.42
N ARG A 76 -21.99 -12.52 12.64
CA ARG A 76 -22.37 -12.99 13.99
C ARG A 76 -21.15 -13.17 14.89
N VAL A 77 -20.05 -13.73 14.38
CA VAL A 77 -18.80 -13.89 15.11
C VAL A 77 -18.23 -12.52 15.47
N THR A 78 -18.12 -11.59 14.53
CA THR A 78 -17.67 -10.21 14.77
C THR A 78 -18.50 -9.52 15.85
N ALA A 79 -19.82 -9.64 15.80
CA ALA A 79 -20.71 -9.03 16.78
C ALA A 79 -20.58 -9.64 18.18
N SER A 80 -20.15 -10.90 18.29
CA SER A 80 -20.11 -11.64 19.55
C SER A 80 -18.70 -11.77 20.14
N TRP A 81 -17.66 -11.66 19.31
CA TRP A 81 -16.26 -11.83 19.68
C TRP A 81 -15.51 -10.50 19.71
N ARG A 82 -15.12 -10.06 20.92
CA ARG A 82 -14.47 -8.76 21.11
C ARG A 82 -13.13 -8.63 20.36
N PRO A 83 -12.20 -9.61 20.42
CA PRO A 83 -10.93 -9.48 19.71
C PRO A 83 -11.09 -9.21 18.21
N LEU A 84 -12.09 -9.78 17.54
CA LEU A 84 -12.34 -9.48 16.13
C LEU A 84 -12.74 -8.03 15.89
N ARG A 85 -13.52 -7.43 16.82
CA ARG A 85 -13.87 -6.01 16.76
C ARG A 85 -12.68 -5.12 17.02
N ASP A 86 -11.78 -5.53 17.91
CA ASP A 86 -10.53 -4.82 18.16
C ASP A 86 -9.65 -4.80 16.89
N LEU A 87 -9.53 -5.94 16.18
CA LEU A 87 -8.86 -5.99 14.87
C LEU A 87 -9.52 -5.08 13.82
N ALA A 88 -10.86 -5.08 13.75
CA ALA A 88 -11.61 -4.23 12.83
C ALA A 88 -11.43 -2.74 13.15
N ALA A 89 -11.41 -2.37 14.44
CA ALA A 89 -11.18 -1.00 14.88
C ALA A 89 -9.76 -0.54 14.53
N ASP A 90 -8.75 -1.39 14.76
CA ASP A 90 -7.36 -1.13 14.36
C ASP A 90 -7.26 -0.87 12.84
N LEU A 91 -7.93 -1.69 12.03
CA LEU A 91 -7.95 -1.53 10.58
C LEU A 91 -8.64 -0.23 10.13
N ILE A 92 -9.74 0.16 10.79
CA ILE A 92 -10.42 1.43 10.52
C ILE A 92 -9.48 2.61 10.81
N ALA A 93 -8.83 2.61 11.98
CA ALA A 93 -7.87 3.64 12.35
C ALA A 93 -6.69 3.69 11.37
N PHE A 94 -6.15 2.52 11.00
CA PHE A 94 -5.10 2.42 10.00
C PHE A 94 -5.52 3.03 8.67
N ASN A 95 -6.70 2.69 8.14
CA ASN A 95 -7.16 3.19 6.84
C ASN A 95 -7.50 4.69 6.88
N ALA A 96 -7.96 5.21 8.01
CA ALA A 96 -8.25 6.63 8.18
C ALA A 96 -6.96 7.47 8.20
N ASP A 97 -5.98 7.06 9.00
CA ASP A 97 -4.84 7.91 9.36
C ASP A 97 -3.61 7.64 8.50
N SER A 98 -3.41 6.39 8.07
CA SER A 98 -2.20 6.01 7.37
C SER A 98 -1.96 6.80 6.08
N PRO A 99 -2.94 7.10 5.21
CA PRO A 99 -2.67 7.84 3.98
C PRO A 99 -2.14 9.26 4.25
N THR A 100 -2.68 9.94 5.26
CA THR A 100 -2.25 11.30 5.64
C THR A 100 -0.84 11.27 6.24
N ILE A 101 -0.54 10.27 7.07
CA ILE A 101 0.81 10.07 7.61
C ILE A 101 1.82 9.75 6.50
N MET A 102 1.44 8.97 5.49
CA MET A 102 2.29 8.72 4.32
C MET A 102 2.58 10.02 3.56
N LEU A 103 1.55 10.85 3.33
CA LEU A 103 1.70 12.15 2.67
C LEU A 103 2.64 13.09 3.44
N SER A 104 2.58 13.08 4.78
CA SER A 104 3.44 13.89 5.65
C SER A 104 4.94 13.69 5.37
N VAL A 105 5.33 12.48 4.95
CA VAL A 105 6.72 12.16 4.62
C VAL A 105 7.02 12.28 3.13
N LEU A 106 6.10 11.86 2.26
CA LEU A 106 6.35 11.72 0.82
C LEU A 106 6.16 13.01 0.03
N VAL A 107 5.32 13.93 0.50
CA VAL A 107 5.04 15.17 -0.23
C VAL A 107 6.24 16.10 -0.14
N ASP A 108 6.76 16.51 -1.29
CA ASP A 108 7.94 17.38 -1.41
C ASP A 108 7.60 18.77 -1.98
N GLY A 109 6.32 19.07 -2.15
CA GLY A 109 5.87 20.38 -2.60
C GLY A 109 4.50 20.35 -3.25
N TRP A 110 3.89 21.53 -3.33
CA TRP A 110 2.73 21.81 -4.17
C TRP A 110 2.82 23.24 -4.71
N LYS A 111 2.01 23.54 -5.71
CA LYS A 111 1.91 24.86 -6.35
C LYS A 111 0.45 25.17 -6.61
N HIS A 112 0.15 26.46 -6.79
CA HIS A 112 -1.19 26.94 -7.13
C HIS A 112 -2.25 26.67 -6.05
N LEU A 113 -1.82 26.44 -4.81
CA LEU A 113 -2.65 26.46 -3.61
C LEU A 113 -2.28 27.68 -2.78
N ASP A 114 -3.26 28.26 -2.10
CA ASP A 114 -3.07 29.38 -1.17
C ASP A 114 -2.48 28.94 0.19
N VAL A 115 -2.10 27.66 0.28
CA VAL A 115 -1.41 27.08 1.43
C VAL A 115 0.08 27.09 1.14
N PRO A 116 0.93 27.77 1.94
CA PRO A 116 2.37 27.75 1.72
C PRO A 116 2.93 26.36 2.03
N PHE A 117 3.83 25.88 1.17
CA PHE A 117 4.57 24.66 1.44
C PHE A 117 5.66 24.90 2.48
N ALA A 118 5.68 24.07 3.53
CA ALA A 118 6.71 24.06 4.53
C ALA A 118 6.87 22.64 5.11
N ARG A 119 8.08 22.33 5.57
CA ARG A 119 8.36 21.13 6.37
C ARG A 119 8.90 21.55 7.71
N GLU A 120 8.44 20.88 8.75
CA GLU A 120 8.92 20.99 10.13
C GLU A 120 9.59 19.67 10.48
N GLU A 121 10.84 19.72 10.94
CA GLU A 121 11.61 18.52 11.33
C GLU A 121 11.66 17.42 10.25
N GLY A 122 11.61 17.82 8.98
CA GLY A 122 11.67 16.89 7.84
C GLY A 122 10.34 16.28 7.43
N VAL A 123 9.21 16.74 7.98
CA VAL A 123 7.86 16.30 7.57
C VAL A 123 6.93 17.49 7.29
N VAL A 124 5.91 17.29 6.47
CA VAL A 124 4.77 18.22 6.39
C VAL A 124 3.86 17.90 7.56
N THR A 125 3.53 18.88 8.41
CA THR A 125 2.67 18.63 9.57
C THR A 125 1.26 18.20 9.16
N LEU A 126 0.58 17.43 10.01
CA LEU A 126 -0.78 16.97 9.72
C LEU A 126 -1.75 18.15 9.56
N ASP A 127 -1.67 19.15 10.44
CA ASP A 127 -2.44 20.41 10.31
C ASP A 127 -2.22 21.08 8.94
N LYS A 128 -1.00 21.04 8.41
CA LYS A 128 -0.71 21.60 7.09
C LYS A 128 -1.31 20.76 5.96
N LEU A 129 -1.41 19.45 6.14
CA LEU A 129 -2.08 18.56 5.19
C LEU A 129 -3.60 18.73 5.23
N GLU A 130 -4.19 19.00 6.41
CA GLU A 130 -5.59 19.38 6.55
C GLU A 130 -5.88 20.71 5.83
N ASP A 131 -5.02 21.72 5.98
CA ASP A 131 -5.12 22.98 5.21
C ASP A 131 -5.11 22.72 3.69
N VAL A 132 -4.26 21.79 3.23
CA VAL A 132 -4.18 21.41 1.80
C VAL A 132 -5.44 20.69 1.36
N GLU A 133 -5.98 19.76 2.15
CA GLU A 133 -7.25 19.08 1.88
C GLU A 133 -8.39 20.09 1.71
N ASP A 134 -8.50 21.06 2.63
CA ASP A 134 -9.49 22.15 2.55
C ASP A 134 -9.30 23.03 1.31
N ALA A 135 -8.06 23.37 0.97
CA ALA A 135 -7.75 24.16 -0.23
C ALA A 135 -8.13 23.41 -1.52
N LEU A 136 -7.89 22.09 -1.58
CA LEU A 136 -8.31 21.26 -2.71
C LEU A 136 -9.83 21.18 -2.81
N LEU A 137 -10.54 21.00 -1.70
CA LEU A 137 -12.00 21.01 -1.66
C LEU A 137 -12.59 22.34 -2.14
N ALA A 138 -11.94 23.47 -1.84
CA ALA A 138 -12.36 24.77 -2.34
C ALA A 138 -12.21 24.87 -3.87
N VAL A 139 -11.08 24.40 -4.42
CA VAL A 139 -10.83 24.35 -5.88
C VAL A 139 -11.85 23.44 -6.58
N GLU A 140 -12.13 22.26 -6.03
CA GLU A 140 -13.12 21.34 -6.57
C GLU A 140 -14.53 21.94 -6.56
N ARG A 141 -14.89 22.63 -5.48
CA ARG A 141 -16.19 23.32 -5.38
C ARG A 141 -16.36 24.37 -6.46
N GLU A 142 -15.35 25.22 -6.66
CA GLU A 142 -15.36 26.21 -7.73
C GLU A 142 -15.45 25.55 -9.12
N ALA A 143 -14.72 24.47 -9.35
CA ALA A 143 -14.77 23.72 -10.59
C ALA A 143 -16.16 23.09 -10.85
N MET A 144 -16.81 22.55 -9.81
CA MET A 144 -18.18 22.03 -9.89
C MET A 144 -19.20 23.14 -10.19
N GLU A 145 -19.08 24.32 -9.55
CA GLU A 145 -19.92 25.48 -9.85
C GLU A 145 -19.77 25.93 -11.31
N ARG A 146 -18.54 25.85 -11.84
CA ARG A 146 -18.20 26.10 -13.25
C ARG A 146 -18.58 24.95 -14.19
N LYS A 147 -19.16 23.86 -13.68
CA LYS A 147 -19.57 22.66 -14.43
C LYS A 147 -18.42 22.01 -15.20
N ILE A 148 -17.21 22.02 -14.63
CA ILE A 148 -16.08 21.27 -15.17
C ILE A 148 -16.40 19.77 -15.00
N GLU A 149 -16.34 19.03 -16.11
CA GLU A 149 -16.61 17.59 -16.14
C GLU A 149 -15.51 16.82 -15.40
N GLY A 150 -15.89 15.71 -14.74
CA GLY A 150 -14.95 14.82 -14.06
C GLY A 150 -14.48 15.30 -12.68
N VAL A 151 -15.05 16.39 -12.15
CA VAL A 151 -14.75 16.87 -10.79
C VAL A 151 -15.85 16.42 -9.83
N SER A 152 -15.44 15.78 -8.73
CA SER A 152 -16.30 15.43 -7.60
C SER A 152 -15.64 15.82 -6.28
N PRO A 153 -16.43 15.98 -5.19
CA PRO A 153 -15.87 16.30 -3.88
C PRO A 153 -14.82 15.27 -3.44
N SER A 154 -13.72 15.75 -2.88
CA SER A 154 -12.60 14.99 -2.34
C SER A 154 -11.82 14.15 -3.35
N LEU A 155 -12.05 14.32 -4.67
CA LEU A 155 -11.43 13.48 -5.69
C LEU A 155 -9.91 13.69 -5.75
N ALA A 156 -9.45 14.94 -5.79
CA ALA A 156 -8.03 15.26 -5.87
C ALA A 156 -7.28 14.76 -4.63
N TRP A 157 -7.89 14.87 -3.46
CA TRP A 157 -7.32 14.36 -2.22
C TRP A 157 -7.25 12.83 -2.18
N LEU A 158 -8.31 12.15 -2.64
CA LEU A 158 -8.33 10.70 -2.78
C LEU A 158 -7.25 10.21 -3.75
N GLN A 159 -7.08 10.88 -4.89
CA GLN A 159 -6.03 10.58 -5.87
C GLN A 159 -4.63 10.77 -5.27
N LEU A 160 -4.41 11.84 -4.51
CA LEU A 160 -3.13 12.10 -3.85
C LEU A 160 -2.81 11.02 -2.81
N ARG A 161 -3.80 10.60 -2.00
CA ARG A 161 -3.66 9.49 -1.05
C ARG A 161 -3.36 8.16 -1.75
N ALA A 162 -4.05 7.87 -2.86
CA ALA A 162 -3.83 6.65 -3.65
C ALA A 162 -2.40 6.61 -4.24
N GLU A 163 -1.93 7.73 -4.81
CA GLU A 163 -0.59 7.86 -5.36
C GLU A 163 0.50 7.71 -4.27
N ALA A 164 0.28 8.29 -3.09
CA ALA A 164 1.18 8.11 -1.95
C ALA A 164 1.24 6.64 -1.48
N GLY A 165 0.10 5.95 -1.46
CA GLY A 165 0.03 4.52 -1.19
C GLY A 165 0.83 3.70 -2.20
N ALA A 166 0.63 3.94 -3.50
CA ALA A 166 1.33 3.24 -4.57
C ALA A 166 2.85 3.38 -4.48
N ARG A 167 3.36 4.56 -4.12
CA ARG A 167 4.81 4.82 -3.98
C ARG A 167 5.48 4.11 -2.81
N LEU A 168 4.72 3.75 -1.77
CA LEU A 168 5.26 2.97 -0.65
C LEU A 168 5.28 1.48 -0.92
N PHE A 169 4.42 1.03 -1.83
CA PHE A 169 4.32 -0.37 -2.23
C PHE A 169 4.71 -0.52 -3.71
N LEU A 170 5.87 0.01 -4.09
CA LEU A 170 6.44 -0.29 -5.41
C LEU A 170 6.71 -1.80 -5.48
N SER A 171 6.16 -2.45 -6.50
CA SER A 171 6.55 -3.80 -6.83
C SER A 171 8.05 -3.83 -7.20
N ARG A 172 8.75 -4.96 -6.99
CA ARG A 172 10.17 -5.15 -7.38
C ARG A 172 10.49 -4.76 -8.83
N THR A 173 9.47 -4.69 -9.69
CA THR A 173 9.57 -4.33 -11.10
C THR A 173 9.54 -2.81 -11.30
N GLU A 174 8.76 -2.07 -10.51
CA GLU A 174 8.65 -0.60 -10.58
C GLU A 174 9.84 0.11 -9.92
N GLU A 175 10.41 -0.48 -8.87
CA GLU A 175 11.61 0.01 -8.20
C GLU A 175 12.82 0.08 -9.17
N LYS A 176 12.89 -0.84 -10.15
CA LYS A 176 13.93 -0.84 -11.19
C LYS A 176 13.73 0.18 -12.32
N ASN A 177 12.50 0.69 -12.50
CA ASN A 177 12.15 1.63 -13.56
C ASN A 177 11.97 3.08 -13.06
N SER A 178 12.14 3.29 -11.76
CA SER A 178 12.14 4.62 -11.16
C SER A 178 13.40 5.36 -11.60
N ALA A 179 13.26 6.25 -12.59
CA ALA A 179 14.37 7.02 -13.13
C ALA A 179 15.13 7.71 -11.99
N SER A 180 16.39 7.33 -11.79
CA SER A 180 17.27 8.01 -10.84
C SER A 180 17.40 9.49 -11.23
N PRO A 181 17.48 10.43 -10.27
CA PRO A 181 17.67 11.83 -10.59
C PRO A 181 18.90 11.96 -11.49
N SER A 182 18.76 12.67 -12.61
CA SER A 182 19.85 12.92 -13.55
C SER A 182 21.04 13.51 -12.81
N LEU A 183 22.20 12.85 -12.94
CA LEU A 183 23.47 13.34 -12.41
C LEU A 183 23.67 14.79 -12.84
N SER A 184 23.95 15.68 -11.89
CA SER A 184 24.28 17.07 -12.16
C SER A 184 25.40 17.17 -13.20
N PRO A 185 25.42 18.22 -14.04
CA PRO A 185 26.41 18.34 -15.10
C PRO A 185 27.84 18.31 -14.53
N PRO A 186 28.79 17.67 -15.23
CA PRO A 186 30.15 17.52 -14.74
C PRO A 186 30.82 18.88 -14.56
N THR A 187 31.46 19.07 -13.41
CA THR A 187 32.35 20.20 -13.13
C THR A 187 33.39 20.32 -14.25
N PRO A 188 33.61 21.50 -14.86
CA PRO A 188 34.56 21.64 -15.94
C PRO A 188 35.98 21.36 -15.42
N SER A 189 36.61 20.31 -15.98
CA SER A 189 38.00 19.98 -15.70
C SER A 189 38.91 21.06 -16.27
N ILE A 190 39.73 21.67 -15.42
CA ILE A 190 40.82 22.56 -15.81
C ILE A 190 41.90 21.68 -16.45
N SER A 191 42.05 21.77 -17.77
CA SER A 191 43.11 21.08 -18.52
C SER A 191 44.49 21.60 -18.14
N LEU A 192 45.36 20.72 -17.66
CA LEU A 192 46.81 20.91 -17.63
C LEU A 192 47.48 19.74 -18.39
N THR A 193 47.88 20.06 -19.63
CA THR A 193 49.08 19.61 -20.38
C THR A 193 49.45 18.11 -20.52
N ASP A 194 49.38 17.64 -21.78
CA ASP A 194 50.27 16.77 -22.57
C ASP A 194 50.96 15.51 -21.98
N GLY A 195 50.65 14.35 -22.58
CA GLY A 195 51.45 13.11 -22.56
C GLY A 195 50.84 12.01 -23.46
N PRO A 196 51.65 11.23 -24.23
CA PRO A 196 51.20 10.52 -25.44
C PRO A 196 50.52 9.13 -25.23
N GLU A 197 49.70 8.74 -26.22
CA GLU A 197 48.97 7.45 -26.41
C GLU A 197 49.85 6.18 -26.43
N ILE A 198 49.23 5.01 -26.15
CA ILE A 198 49.40 3.64 -26.77
C ILE A 198 48.61 2.57 -25.93
N PRO A 199 48.11 1.41 -26.45
CA PRO A 199 46.74 1.23 -26.93
C PRO A 199 46.04 -0.08 -26.41
N ASP A 200 44.82 -0.34 -26.89
CA ASP A 200 44.06 -1.61 -27.01
C ASP A 200 44.02 -2.69 -25.90
N GLY A 201 42.79 -3.10 -25.57
CA GLY A 201 42.51 -4.36 -24.89
C GLY A 201 41.01 -4.70 -24.84
N THR A 202 40.52 -5.37 -25.88
CA THR A 202 39.17 -5.93 -26.02
C THR A 202 39.01 -7.30 -25.32
N SER A 203 37.79 -7.55 -24.78
CA SER A 203 37.17 -8.86 -24.49
C SER A 203 37.80 -9.69 -23.33
N THR A 204 37.15 -10.55 -22.54
CA THR A 204 35.83 -11.22 -22.54
C THR A 204 35.62 -11.87 -21.16
N ALA A 205 34.40 -12.30 -20.89
CA ALA A 205 33.86 -12.82 -19.63
C ALA A 205 34.36 -14.20 -19.14
N SER A 206 33.82 -14.56 -17.95
CA SER A 206 33.65 -15.91 -17.35
C SER A 206 34.88 -16.49 -16.64
N GLU A 207 34.82 -17.19 -15.50
CA GLU A 207 33.72 -17.80 -14.74
C GLU A 207 34.25 -18.31 -13.38
N THR A 208 33.35 -18.42 -12.40
CA THR A 208 33.26 -19.39 -11.28
C THR A 208 34.49 -19.91 -10.52
N SER A 209 34.36 -19.94 -9.19
CA SER A 209 34.80 -21.08 -8.38
C SER A 209 34.01 -21.14 -7.06
N THR A 210 33.24 -22.22 -6.89
CA THR A 210 32.61 -22.61 -5.62
C THR A 210 33.23 -23.93 -5.13
N SER A 211 33.42 -24.00 -3.82
CA SER A 211 33.53 -25.21 -2.96
C SER A 211 34.93 -25.68 -2.52
N THR A 212 35.18 -25.50 -1.21
CA THR A 212 36.05 -26.26 -0.27
C THR A 212 35.53 -27.71 -0.06
N PRO A 213 36.07 -28.60 0.82
CA PRO A 213 37.42 -28.95 1.38
C PRO A 213 37.78 -30.44 1.00
N PRO A 214 38.63 -31.30 1.66
CA PRO A 214 39.42 -31.21 2.91
C PRO A 214 40.86 -31.82 2.90
N ALA A 215 41.65 -31.52 3.95
CA ALA A 215 42.39 -32.46 4.83
C ALA A 215 43.30 -31.67 5.80
#